data_AF-A0A2V6H308-F1
#
_entry.id   AF-A0A2V6H308-F1
#
_cell.length_a   1.000
_cell.length_b   1.000
_cell.length_c   1.000
_cell.angle_alpha   90.00
_cell.angle_beta   90.00
_cell.angle_gamma   90.00
#
_symmetry.space_group_name_H-M   'P 1'
#
loop_
_entity.id
_entity.type
_entity.pdbx_description
1 polymer ?
#
loop_
_entity_poly.entity_id
_entity_poly.type
_entity_poly.pdbx_seq_one_letter_code
_entity_poly.pdbx_strand_id
1 'polypeptide(L)'
;MLTFTAVGALALAGYAFAEPHGGFGGCPGGLHGQGFAMGHLTKALDLTADQQSKVQPLLDQARPQIIAIHKDAMEKTSAIMDKTASQIRPILTPDQQKKFDALQKARQDMRNAIQELHNAMAE
;
A
#
# COMPACT_ATOMS: atom_id res chain seq x y z
N MET A 1 -15.74 -37.38 40.59
CA MET A 1 -17.17 -37.31 40.20
C MET A 1 -17.28 -36.32 39.04
N LEU A 2 -17.49 -36.86 37.84
CA LEU A 2 -17.69 -36.12 36.59
C LEU A 2 -19.10 -35.54 36.54
N THR A 3 -19.24 -34.31 36.04
CA THR A 3 -20.52 -33.82 35.51
C THR A 3 -20.27 -33.25 34.11
N PHE A 4 -20.57 -34.08 33.11
CA PHE A 4 -20.79 -33.64 31.74
C PHE A 4 -22.17 -33.00 31.67
N THR A 5 -22.26 -31.74 31.26
CA THR A 5 -23.49 -31.17 30.70
C THR A 5 -23.24 -30.88 29.23
N ALA A 6 -23.78 -31.76 28.41
CA ALA A 6 -23.96 -31.55 26.99
C ALA A 6 -25.24 -30.73 26.73
N VAL A 7 -25.23 -30.11 25.55
CA VAL A 7 -26.35 -29.83 24.63
C VAL A 7 -26.52 -28.34 24.30
N GLY A 8 -26.43 -28.07 23.00
CA GLY A 8 -26.83 -26.81 22.38
C GLY A 8 -26.37 -26.73 20.92
N ALA A 9 -26.75 -27.70 20.08
CA ALA A 9 -26.58 -27.59 18.63
C ALA A 9 -27.53 -26.51 18.09
N LEU A 10 -27.00 -25.35 17.72
CA LEU A 10 -27.72 -24.36 16.93
C LEU A 10 -27.36 -24.55 15.46
N ALA A 11 -28.16 -25.37 14.78
CA ALA A 11 -28.30 -25.30 13.35
C ALA A 11 -29.11 -24.03 13.03
N LEU A 12 -28.43 -22.95 12.65
CA LEU A 12 -29.07 -21.81 12.00
C LEU A 12 -28.90 -21.96 10.50
N ALA A 13 -30.04 -22.21 9.87
CA ALA A 13 -30.29 -22.25 8.45
C ALA A 13 -29.85 -20.94 7.76
N GLY A 14 -29.63 -21.07 6.45
CA GLY A 14 -29.01 -20.05 5.60
C GLY A 14 -29.57 -18.66 5.76
N TYR A 15 -28.66 -17.72 5.97
CA TYR A 15 -28.84 -16.34 5.57
C TYR A 15 -27.85 -16.08 4.44
N ALA A 16 -28.36 -15.84 3.24
CA ALA A 16 -27.58 -15.34 2.13
C ALA A 16 -27.10 -13.93 2.49
N PHE A 17 -25.86 -13.80 2.95
CA PHE A 17 -25.20 -12.50 3.04
C PHE A 17 -24.74 -12.09 1.64
N ALA A 18 -25.60 -11.35 0.96
CA ALA A 18 -25.14 -10.29 0.10
C ALA A 18 -24.52 -9.22 1.01
N GLU A 19 -23.21 -9.07 0.95
CA GLU A 19 -22.52 -7.78 0.85
C GLU A 19 -21.00 -8.01 0.77
N PRO A 20 -20.30 -7.48 -0.25
CA PRO A 20 -18.85 -7.39 -0.23
C PRO A 20 -18.50 -6.27 0.75
N HIS A 21 -18.41 -6.59 2.04
CA HIS A 21 -17.89 -5.67 3.03
C HIS A 21 -16.40 -5.41 2.76
N GLY A 22 -16.17 -4.33 2.01
CA GLY A 22 -15.12 -3.35 2.20
C GLY A 22 -13.76 -3.90 2.60
N GLY A 23 -12.96 -4.21 1.58
CA GLY A 23 -11.56 -4.58 1.73
C GLY A 23 -10.79 -3.57 2.59
N PHE A 24 -10.18 -4.07 3.66
CA PHE A 24 -9.18 -3.31 4.41
C PHE A 24 -7.82 -3.51 3.73
N GLY A 25 -7.28 -2.42 3.19
CA GLY A 25 -5.82 -2.26 3.10
C GLY A 25 -5.14 -2.51 1.75
N GLY A 26 -5.87 -2.53 0.64
CA GLY A 26 -5.27 -2.36 -0.68
C GLY A 26 -5.45 -0.92 -1.13
N CYS A 27 -4.52 -0.01 -0.81
CA CYS A 27 -4.41 1.21 -1.62
C CYS A 27 -4.34 0.75 -3.09
N PRO A 28 -5.25 1.20 -3.97
CA PRO A 28 -5.13 0.93 -5.39
C PRO A 28 -3.72 1.32 -5.81
N GLY A 29 -3.02 0.35 -6.38
CA GLY A 29 -1.60 0.42 -6.65
C GLY A 29 -1.20 1.73 -7.30
N GLY A 30 -0.15 2.32 -6.74
CA GLY A 30 0.65 3.32 -7.41
C GLY A 30 0.34 4.75 -6.96
N LEU A 31 1.22 5.27 -6.11
CA LEU A 31 1.82 6.57 -6.36
C LEU A 31 2.62 6.55 -7.67
N HIS A 32 1.98 6.15 -8.77
CA HIS A 32 2.40 6.38 -10.16
C HIS A 32 2.11 7.84 -10.59
N GLY A 33 1.89 8.72 -9.61
CA GLY A 33 1.10 9.93 -9.81
C GLY A 33 1.87 11.24 -9.88
N GLN A 34 3.18 11.29 -9.62
CA GLN A 34 3.86 12.59 -9.55
C GLN A 34 4.52 13.02 -10.87
N GLY A 35 4.99 12.06 -11.68
CA GLY A 35 5.25 12.31 -13.09
C GLY A 35 3.95 12.64 -13.85
N PHE A 36 2.84 11.99 -13.44
CA PHE A 36 1.50 12.27 -13.95
C PHE A 36 1.02 13.69 -13.55
N ALA A 37 1.12 14.12 -12.30
CA ALA A 37 0.56 15.40 -11.84
C ALA A 37 1.12 16.63 -12.59
N MET A 38 2.43 16.68 -12.85
CA MET A 38 3.03 17.81 -13.58
C MET A 38 2.83 17.73 -15.10
N GLY A 39 2.85 16.52 -15.68
CA GLY A 39 2.47 16.32 -17.08
C GLY A 39 0.97 16.57 -17.33
N HIS A 40 0.13 16.44 -16.30
CA HIS A 40 -1.27 16.80 -16.34
C HIS A 40 -1.51 18.31 -16.25
N LEU A 41 -0.67 19.06 -15.52
CA LEU A 41 -0.79 20.53 -15.43
C LEU A 41 -0.62 21.22 -16.78
N THR A 42 0.35 20.77 -17.60
CA THR A 42 0.58 21.36 -18.93
C THR A 42 -0.59 21.10 -19.88
N LYS A 43 -1.23 19.93 -19.79
CA LYS A 43 -2.44 19.59 -20.55
C LYS A 43 -3.70 20.25 -20.01
N ALA A 44 -3.84 20.37 -18.70
CA ALA A 44 -5.03 20.94 -18.05
C ALA A 44 -5.12 22.47 -18.20
N LEU A 45 -3.99 23.13 -18.46
CA LEU A 45 -3.91 24.58 -18.66
C LEU A 45 -3.82 24.98 -20.14
N ASP A 46 -3.97 24.03 -21.07
CA ASP A 46 -3.87 24.25 -22.52
C ASP A 46 -2.64 25.09 -22.92
N LEU A 47 -1.48 24.78 -22.32
CA LEU A 47 -0.28 25.59 -22.50
C LEU A 47 0.19 25.58 -23.97
N THR A 48 0.48 26.75 -24.52
CA THR A 48 1.10 26.88 -25.85
C THR A 48 2.51 26.31 -25.86
N ALA A 49 3.07 26.04 -27.05
CA ALA A 49 4.44 25.55 -27.19
C ALA A 49 5.47 26.46 -26.48
N ASP A 50 5.28 27.77 -26.58
CA ASP A 50 6.15 28.77 -25.94
C ASP A 50 6.01 28.80 -24.41
N GLN A 51 4.84 28.44 -23.88
CA GLN A 51 4.64 28.33 -22.43
C GLN A 51 5.22 27.02 -21.90
N GLN A 52 5.03 25.92 -22.62
CA GLN A 52 5.59 24.62 -22.27
C GLN A 52 7.12 24.68 -22.21
N SER A 53 7.77 25.32 -23.19
CA SER A 53 9.24 25.47 -23.20
C SER A 53 9.77 26.25 -22.00
N LYS A 54 8.99 27.19 -21.44
CA LYS A 54 9.33 27.94 -20.23
C LYS A 54 9.06 27.17 -18.94
N VAL A 55 8.05 26.31 -18.92
CA VAL A 55 7.67 25.52 -17.74
C VAL A 55 8.56 24.30 -17.57
N GLN A 56 8.98 23.66 -18.67
CA GLN A 56 9.79 22.45 -18.66
C GLN A 56 11.03 22.53 -17.73
N PRO A 57 11.90 23.56 -17.80
CA PRO A 57 13.06 23.64 -16.91
C PRO A 57 12.70 23.78 -15.42
N LEU A 58 11.57 24.42 -15.09
CA LEU A 58 11.08 24.52 -13.71
C LEU A 58 10.67 23.14 -13.17
N LEU A 59 10.03 22.33 -14.00
CA LEU A 59 9.64 20.96 -13.66
C LEU A 59 10.85 20.06 -13.51
N ASP A 60 11.83 20.18 -14.41
CA ASP A 60 13.06 19.38 -14.36
C ASP A 60 13.90 19.70 -13.12
N GLN A 61 13.91 20.96 -12.67
CA GLN A 61 14.53 21.36 -11.40
C GLN A 61 13.78 20.82 -10.16
N ALA A 62 12.45 20.75 -10.22
CA ALA A 62 11.62 20.28 -9.11
C ALA A 62 11.59 18.75 -8.97
N ARG A 63 11.65 18.01 -10.09
CA ARG A 63 11.57 16.55 -10.13
C ARG A 63 12.52 15.83 -9.14
N PRO A 64 13.83 16.11 -9.08
CA PRO A 64 14.73 15.41 -8.15
C PRO A 64 14.39 15.66 -6.68
N GLN A 65 13.95 16.88 -6.33
CA GLN A 65 13.58 17.22 -4.95
C GLN A 65 12.34 16.44 -4.50
N ILE A 66 11.35 16.36 -5.39
CA ILE A 66 10.14 15.56 -5.18
C ILE A 66 10.48 14.09 -4.97
N ILE A 67 11.34 13.52 -5.83
CA ILE A 67 11.78 12.12 -5.73
C ILE A 67 12.45 11.87 -4.37
N ALA A 68 13.33 12.78 -3.94
CA ALA A 68 14.03 12.66 -2.66
C ALA A 68 13.05 12.69 -1.47
N ILE A 69 12.10 13.63 -1.46
CA ILE A 69 11.07 13.72 -0.41
C ILE A 69 10.20 12.47 -0.39
N HIS A 70 9.79 11.99 -1.57
CA HIS A 70 8.97 10.79 -1.67
C HIS A 70 9.69 9.57 -1.10
N LYS A 71 10.98 9.39 -1.44
CA LYS A 71 11.80 8.30 -0.91
C LYS A 71 11.90 8.34 0.62
N ASP A 72 12.27 9.50 1.18
CA ASP A 72 12.37 9.68 2.64
C ASP A 72 11.03 9.44 3.35
N ALA A 73 9.94 9.95 2.79
CA ALA A 73 8.59 9.73 3.32
C ALA A 73 8.19 8.25 3.29
N MET A 74 8.51 7.52 2.21
CA MET A 74 8.25 6.10 2.11
C MET A 74 9.03 5.29 3.16
N GLU A 75 10.31 5.59 3.35
CA GLU A 75 11.17 4.92 4.34
C GLU A 75 10.62 5.13 5.77
N LYS A 76 10.30 6.38 6.14
CA LYS A 76 9.71 6.71 7.44
C LYS A 76 8.36 6.03 7.64
N THR A 77 7.51 6.04 6.62
CA THR A 77 6.19 5.38 6.66
C THR A 77 6.34 3.87 6.85
N SER A 78 7.29 3.23 6.16
CA SER A 78 7.59 1.81 6.36
C SER A 78 7.97 1.53 7.81
N ALA A 79 8.91 2.27 8.37
CA ALA A 79 9.38 2.04 9.73
C ALA A 79 8.24 2.15 10.76
N ILE A 80 7.33 3.11 10.58
CA ILE A 80 6.14 3.26 11.43
C ILE A 80 5.22 2.03 11.29
N MET A 81 4.99 1.57 10.06
CA MET A 81 4.14 0.41 9.79
C MET A 81 4.74 -0.89 10.36
N ASP A 82 6.04 -1.09 10.23
CA ASP A 82 6.76 -2.25 10.76
C ASP A 82 6.71 -2.27 12.30
N LYS A 83 6.93 -1.11 12.93
CA LYS A 83 6.77 -0.95 14.37
C LYS A 83 5.33 -1.26 14.81
N THR A 84 4.34 -0.75 14.10
CA THR A 84 2.92 -0.97 14.42
C THR A 84 2.56 -2.46 14.26
N ALA A 85 3.05 -3.11 13.21
CA ALA A 85 2.85 -4.53 12.99
C ALA A 85 3.41 -5.38 14.15
N SER A 86 4.60 -5.03 14.67
CA SER A 86 5.20 -5.71 15.82
C SER A 86 4.36 -5.58 17.10
N GLN A 87 3.64 -4.48 17.27
CA GLN A 87 2.75 -4.24 18.42
C GLN A 87 1.41 -4.95 18.27
N ILE A 88 0.89 -5.07 17.04
CA ILE A 88 -0.36 -5.78 16.74
C ILE A 88 -0.20 -7.29 16.91
N ARG A 89 0.91 -7.86 16.41
CA ARG A 89 1.12 -9.32 16.37
C ARG A 89 0.84 -10.06 17.69
N PRO A 90 1.31 -9.61 18.89
CA PRO A 90 1.05 -10.33 20.15
C PRO A 90 -0.41 -10.28 20.62
N ILE A 91 -1.23 -9.38 20.07
CA ILE A 91 -2.67 -9.25 20.41
C ILE A 91 -3.51 -10.28 19.63
N LEU A 92 -2.96 -10.81 18.54
CA LEU A 92 -3.64 -11.74 17.65
C LEU A 92 -3.64 -13.17 18.20
N THR A 93 -4.72 -13.91 17.90
CA THR A 93 -4.77 -15.36 18.15
C THR A 93 -3.75 -16.12 17.29
N PRO A 94 -3.39 -17.37 17.62
CA PRO A 94 -2.40 -18.13 16.85
C PRO A 94 -2.71 -18.23 15.35
N ASP A 95 -3.98 -18.44 14.97
CA ASP A 95 -4.35 -18.54 13.56
C ASP A 95 -4.38 -17.18 12.85
N GLN A 96 -4.72 -16.10 13.56
CA GLN A 96 -4.60 -14.74 13.03
C GLN A 96 -3.13 -14.35 12.82
N GLN A 97 -2.23 -14.75 13.72
CA GLN A 97 -0.78 -14.52 13.56
C GLN A 97 -0.25 -15.17 12.29
N LYS A 98 -0.63 -16.43 12.01
CA LYS A 98 -0.22 -17.10 10.75
C LYS A 98 -0.64 -16.31 9.51
N LYS A 99 -1.89 -15.82 9.47
CA LYS A 99 -2.39 -15.00 8.36
C LYS A 99 -1.65 -13.67 8.27
N PHE A 100 -1.42 -13.02 9.41
CA PHE A 100 -0.71 -11.74 9.49
C PHE A 100 0.74 -11.86 9.01
N ASP A 101 1.46 -12.89 9.44
CA ASP A 101 2.85 -13.15 9.04
C ASP A 101 2.95 -13.44 7.53
N ALA A 102 2.00 -14.16 6.95
CA ALA A 102 1.93 -14.39 5.51
C ALA A 102 1.72 -13.09 4.71
N LEU A 103 0.84 -12.20 5.19
CA LEU A 103 0.62 -10.88 4.58
C LEU A 103 1.86 -9.99 4.67
N GLN A 104 2.54 -9.98 5.82
CA GLN A 104 3.79 -9.25 5.98
C GLN A 104 4.88 -9.76 5.03
N LYS A 105 5.02 -11.08 4.90
CA LYS A 105 5.97 -11.69 3.98
C LYS A 105 5.67 -11.30 2.52
N ALA A 106 4.42 -11.41 2.08
CA ALA A 106 4.04 -11.03 0.72
C ALA A 106 4.35 -9.55 0.42
N ARG A 107 4.13 -8.66 1.39
CA ARG A 107 4.50 -7.25 1.28
C ARG A 107 6.02 -7.06 1.15
N GLN A 108 6.81 -7.80 1.94
CA GLN A 108 8.28 -7.72 1.86
C GLN A 108 8.79 -8.23 0.51
N ASP A 109 8.30 -9.38 0.06
CA ASP A 109 8.71 -9.98 -1.21
C ASP A 109 8.43 -9.01 -2.38
N MET A 110 7.26 -8.36 -2.39
CA MET A 110 6.93 -7.38 -3.41
C MET A 110 7.83 -6.14 -3.37
N ARG A 111 8.20 -5.65 -2.18
CA ARG A 111 9.17 -4.55 -2.06
C ARG A 111 10.54 -4.92 -2.62
N ASN A 112 11.03 -6.11 -2.30
CA ASN A 112 12.30 -6.61 -2.81
C ASN A 112 12.26 -6.73 -4.34
N ALA A 113 11.20 -7.32 -4.89
CA ALA A 113 11.04 -7.47 -6.34
C ALA A 113 11.00 -6.11 -7.08
N ILE A 114 10.31 -5.11 -6.51
CA ILE A 114 10.30 -3.75 -7.07
C ILE A 114 11.71 -3.14 -7.03
N GLN A 115 12.45 -3.35 -5.95
CA GLN A 115 13.81 -2.84 -5.82
C GLN A 115 14.77 -3.50 -6.82
N GLU A 116 14.68 -4.82 -6.99
CA GLU A 116 15.45 -5.57 -7.98
C GLU A 116 15.14 -5.09 -9.39
N LEU A 117 13.86 -4.91 -9.73
CA LEU A 117 13.45 -4.34 -11.02
C LEU A 117 14.00 -2.93 -11.23
N HIS A 118 13.94 -2.07 -10.21
CA HIS A 118 14.48 -0.71 -10.31
C HIS A 118 16.00 -0.73 -10.55
N ASN A 119 16.74 -1.58 -9.85
CA ASN A 119 18.18 -1.73 -10.03
C ASN A 119 18.51 -2.25 -11.44
N ALA A 120 17.79 -3.27 -11.91
CA ALA A 120 18.00 -3.85 -13.24
C ALA A 120 17.67 -2.88 -14.40
N MET A 121 16.77 -1.91 -14.18
CA MET A 121 16.49 -0.84 -15.16
C MET A 121 17.46 0.34 -15.07
N ALA A 122 18.27 0.42 -14.02
CA ALA A 122 19.25 1.49 -13.81
C ALA A 122 20.66 1.12 -14.32
N GLU A 123 20.89 -0.16 -14.65
CA GLU A 123 22.08 -0.70 -15.34
C GLU A 123 21.90 -0.70 -16.86
#